data_AF-A0A2M7NIG7-F1
#
_entry.id   AF-A0A2M7NIG7-F1
#
_cell.length_a   1.000
_cell.length_b   1.000
_cell.length_c   1.000
_cell.angle_alpha   90.00
_cell.angle_beta   90.00
_cell.angle_gamma   90.00
#
_symmetry.space_group_name_H-M   'P 1'
#
loop_
_entity.id
_entity.type
_entity.pdbx_description
1 polymer ?
#
loop_
_entity_poly.entity_id
_entity_poly.type
_entity_poly.pdbx_seq_one_letter_code
_entity_poly.pdbx_strand_id
1 'polypeptide(L)'
;MEITTKKQISLALNEYLQVIYQRDGSTQTDFWKQHDLNDGYVSSVKNGKVEGKYPADTFYIELANIIGFQIEKTYWKHIDTTLYKSIVKTADIARQQKKLIGIDGNTGSGKSHAVEKITKERPGTTALVVADATLYVTKATHNFIQQIYFACGYKEEMKISDMRKKIFDKAKNTPNFLLIFDETEYLNKQCWDIIKGIYRELDGQCGFLVCGLGIQKYVESRAASKWGGRGWQQIASRMKPNWNILPEMGAGVHGWNIECKRVLQEVSKSFTNDAFGWFASNCQDYRDIMHYASEILLVADEQKWTKINSSILDEYFFNQSNSNPYSE
;
A
#
# COMPACT_ATOMS: atom_id res chain seq x y z
N MET A 1 -11.68 9.05 -23.70
CA MET A 1 -12.20 9.65 -22.46
C MET A 1 -13.28 10.68 -22.80
N GLU A 2 -14.43 10.63 -22.11
CA GLU A 2 -15.52 11.58 -22.35
C GLU A 2 -15.13 13.02 -22.00
N ILE A 3 -15.69 13.99 -22.74
CA ILE A 3 -15.47 15.42 -22.49
C ILE A 3 -15.91 15.80 -21.06
N THR A 4 -16.99 15.20 -20.56
CA THR A 4 -17.51 15.41 -19.20
C THR A 4 -16.47 15.06 -18.14
N THR A 5 -15.81 13.91 -18.26
CA THR A 5 -14.72 13.48 -17.37
C THR A 5 -13.55 14.45 -17.41
N LYS A 6 -13.13 14.90 -18.61
CA LYS A 6 -12.06 15.90 -18.75
C LYS A 6 -12.39 17.22 -18.06
N LYS A 7 -13.65 17.66 -18.11
CA LYS A 7 -14.13 18.85 -17.39
C LYS A 7 -14.10 18.64 -15.88
N GLN A 8 -14.47 17.46 -15.38
CA GLN A 8 -14.40 17.15 -13.95
C GLN A 8 -12.95 17.15 -13.44
N ILE A 9 -12.01 16.57 -14.20
CA ILE A 9 -10.57 16.62 -13.89
C ILE A 9 -10.08 18.07 -13.86
N SER A 10 -10.51 18.92 -14.79
CA SER A 10 -10.19 20.35 -14.82
C SER A 10 -10.67 21.09 -13.56
N LEU A 11 -11.89 20.81 -13.10
CA LEU A 11 -12.42 21.37 -11.86
C LEU A 11 -11.63 20.90 -10.64
N ALA A 12 -11.39 19.59 -10.52
CA ALA A 12 -10.62 19.00 -9.43
C ALA A 12 -9.17 19.53 -9.38
N LEU A 13 -8.55 19.76 -10.55
CA LEU A 13 -7.23 20.38 -10.63
C LEU A 13 -7.25 21.78 -10.02
N ASN A 14 -8.26 22.60 -10.34
CA ASN A 14 -8.37 23.95 -9.81
C ASN A 14 -8.53 23.95 -8.29
N GLU A 15 -9.35 23.05 -7.73
CA GLU A 15 -9.51 22.87 -6.28
C GLU A 15 -8.19 22.42 -5.63
N TYR A 16 -7.53 21.42 -6.20
CA TYR A 16 -6.25 20.92 -5.71
C TYR A 16 -5.18 22.02 -5.65
N LEU A 17 -5.06 22.82 -6.72
CA LEU A 17 -4.11 23.93 -6.80
C LEU A 17 -4.38 25.01 -5.75
N GLN A 18 -5.66 25.26 -5.42
CA GLN A 18 -6.01 26.18 -4.35
C GLN A 18 -5.60 25.64 -2.97
N VAL A 19 -5.83 24.35 -2.71
CA VAL A 19 -5.46 23.70 -1.43
C VAL A 19 -3.95 23.74 -1.20
N ILE A 20 -3.14 23.39 -2.21
CA ILE A 20 -1.68 23.43 -2.04
C ILE A 20 -1.18 24.87 -1.86
N TYR A 21 -1.73 25.84 -2.60
CA TYR A 21 -1.36 27.24 -2.46
C TYR A 21 -1.64 27.77 -1.05
N GLN A 22 -2.81 27.43 -0.49
CA GLN A 22 -3.15 27.78 0.90
C GLN A 22 -2.26 27.08 1.94
N ARG A 23 -1.79 25.86 1.64
CA ARG A 23 -0.98 25.06 2.56
C ARG A 23 0.46 25.57 2.67
N ASP A 24 1.11 25.82 1.54
CA ASP A 24 2.56 26.08 1.50
C ASP A 24 2.98 27.16 0.49
N GLY A 25 2.02 27.85 -0.12
CA GLY A 25 2.29 28.90 -1.10
C GLY A 25 2.68 28.39 -2.49
N SER A 26 2.68 27.07 -2.72
CA SER A 26 3.02 26.49 -4.02
C SER A 26 2.12 27.02 -5.12
N THR A 27 2.75 27.54 -6.17
CA THR A 27 2.07 28.02 -7.37
C THR A 27 1.81 26.87 -8.35
N GLN A 28 1.00 27.14 -9.37
CA GLN A 28 0.83 26.21 -10.50
C GLN A 28 2.20 25.83 -11.08
N THR A 29 3.14 26.79 -11.15
CA THR A 29 4.50 26.60 -11.63
C THR A 29 5.30 25.59 -10.84
N ASP A 30 5.14 25.62 -9.52
CA ASP A 30 5.83 24.70 -8.63
C ASP A 30 5.24 23.30 -8.79
N PHE A 31 3.93 23.20 -8.94
CA PHE A 31 3.22 21.92 -9.15
C PHE A 31 3.70 21.19 -10.41
N TRP A 32 3.68 21.80 -11.59
CA TRP A 32 4.06 21.06 -12.80
C TRP A 32 5.56 20.75 -12.83
N LYS A 33 6.43 21.60 -12.25
CA LYS A 33 7.87 21.30 -12.10
C LYS A 33 8.11 20.13 -11.15
N GLN A 34 7.39 20.09 -10.03
CA GLN A 34 7.49 19.00 -9.05
C GLN A 34 7.12 17.65 -9.66
N HIS A 35 6.16 17.65 -10.58
CA HIS A 35 5.60 16.44 -11.20
C HIS A 35 6.07 16.19 -12.64
N ASP A 36 7.04 16.97 -13.14
CA ASP A 36 7.59 16.86 -14.50
C ASP A 36 6.52 16.89 -15.62
N LEU A 37 5.49 17.73 -15.43
CA LEU A 37 4.38 17.88 -16.36
C LEU A 37 4.62 19.03 -17.36
N ASN A 38 4.03 18.89 -18.56
CA ASN A 38 4.04 19.95 -19.56
C ASN A 38 3.19 21.16 -19.11
N ASP A 39 3.83 22.31 -18.90
CA ASP A 39 3.18 23.57 -18.47
C ASP A 39 2.02 23.99 -19.38
N GLY A 40 2.22 23.98 -20.70
CA GLY A 40 1.19 24.34 -21.68
C GLY A 40 -0.05 23.45 -21.59
N TYR A 41 0.13 22.16 -21.27
CA TYR A 41 -0.97 21.22 -21.07
C TYR A 41 -1.67 21.47 -19.74
N VAL A 42 -0.95 21.66 -18.63
CA VAL A 42 -1.54 21.99 -17.33
C VAL A 42 -2.36 23.29 -17.42
N SER A 43 -1.82 24.32 -18.07
CA SER A 43 -2.51 25.60 -18.31
C SER A 43 -3.77 25.41 -19.17
N SER A 44 -3.70 24.58 -20.22
CA SER A 44 -4.87 24.28 -21.06
C SER A 44 -5.98 23.58 -20.28
N VAL A 45 -5.63 22.56 -19.47
CA VAL A 45 -6.60 21.85 -18.62
C VAL A 45 -7.19 22.78 -17.56
N LYS A 46 -6.36 23.58 -16.87
CA LYS A 46 -6.82 24.54 -15.85
C LYS A 46 -7.84 25.54 -16.40
N ASN A 47 -7.63 26.00 -17.63
CA ASN A 47 -8.51 26.93 -18.33
C ASN A 47 -9.74 26.25 -18.98
N GLY A 48 -9.97 24.96 -18.71
CA GLY A 48 -11.13 24.22 -19.23
C GLY A 48 -11.08 23.94 -20.73
N LYS A 49 -9.91 24.08 -21.39
CA LYS A 49 -9.72 23.77 -22.81
C LYS A 49 -9.58 22.26 -23.00
N VAL A 50 -10.71 21.57 -22.98
CA VAL A 50 -10.80 20.10 -23.06
C VAL A 50 -11.13 19.58 -24.46
N GLU A 51 -11.39 20.49 -25.41
CA GLU A 51 -11.72 20.19 -26.80
C GLU A 51 -10.44 20.15 -27.65
N GLY A 52 -10.26 19.08 -28.43
CA GLY A 52 -9.12 18.91 -29.33
C GLY A 52 -8.29 17.65 -29.06
N LYS A 53 -7.24 17.45 -29.87
CA LYS A 53 -6.34 16.29 -29.80
C LYS A 53 -5.39 16.34 -28.61
N TYR A 54 -5.09 17.54 -28.10
CA TYR A 54 -4.13 17.77 -27.02
C TYR A 54 -4.77 18.62 -25.90
N PRO A 55 -4.49 18.31 -24.62
CA PRO A 55 -3.69 17.17 -24.14
C PRO A 55 -4.36 15.81 -24.44
N ALA A 56 -3.55 14.78 -24.67
CA ALA A 56 -4.06 13.44 -24.93
C ALA A 56 -4.69 12.84 -23.66
N ASP A 57 -5.54 11.83 -23.81
CA ASP A 57 -6.21 11.17 -22.68
C ASP A 57 -5.22 10.63 -21.64
N THR A 58 -4.04 10.18 -22.06
CA THR A 58 -2.94 9.74 -21.18
C THR A 58 -2.49 10.83 -20.21
N PHE A 59 -2.45 12.08 -20.65
CA PHE A 59 -2.12 13.23 -19.79
C PHE A 59 -3.21 13.50 -18.76
N TYR A 60 -4.49 13.35 -19.15
CA TYR A 60 -5.60 13.48 -18.21
C TYR A 60 -5.60 12.38 -17.14
N ILE A 61 -5.22 11.15 -17.52
CA ILE A 61 -5.06 10.02 -16.59
C ILE A 61 -3.92 10.29 -15.61
N GLU A 62 -2.74 10.69 -16.11
CA GLU A 62 -1.60 11.05 -15.29
C GLU A 62 -1.93 12.18 -14.31
N LEU A 63 -2.57 13.24 -14.80
CA LEU A 63 -3.00 14.37 -14.00
C LEU A 63 -4.01 13.95 -12.92
N ALA A 64 -5.01 13.15 -13.28
CA ALA A 64 -6.00 12.62 -12.35
C ALA A 64 -5.34 11.81 -11.23
N ASN A 65 -4.36 10.96 -11.56
CA ASN A 65 -3.59 10.20 -10.58
C ASN A 65 -2.80 11.10 -9.62
N ILE A 66 -2.18 12.17 -10.13
CA ILE A 66 -1.40 13.12 -9.32
C ILE A 66 -2.29 13.88 -8.33
N ILE A 67 -3.45 14.38 -8.80
CA ILE A 67 -4.37 15.15 -7.96
C ILE A 67 -5.31 14.28 -7.13
N GLY A 68 -5.26 12.96 -7.29
CA GLY A 68 -6.14 12.01 -6.61
C GLY A 68 -7.59 12.01 -7.12
N PHE A 69 -7.82 12.46 -8.36
CA PHE A 69 -9.15 12.41 -8.99
C PHE A 69 -9.43 11.00 -9.51
N GLN A 70 -10.55 10.42 -9.11
CA GLN A 70 -10.99 9.11 -9.59
C GLN A 70 -11.80 9.26 -10.87
N ILE A 71 -11.23 8.76 -11.98
CA ILE A 71 -11.86 8.77 -13.30
C ILE A 71 -13.05 7.81 -13.34
N GLU A 72 -12.90 6.65 -12.71
CA GLU A 72 -13.94 5.63 -12.61
C GLU A 72 -14.61 5.70 -11.24
N LYS A 73 -15.92 5.47 -11.22
CA LYS A 73 -16.70 5.43 -9.98
C LYS A 73 -16.19 4.27 -9.14
N THR A 74 -15.45 4.60 -8.08
CA THR A 74 -14.89 3.62 -7.17
C THR A 74 -15.79 3.52 -5.94
N TYR A 75 -16.38 2.34 -5.72
CA TYR A 75 -17.19 2.09 -4.51
C TYR A 75 -16.33 1.74 -3.30
N TRP A 76 -15.13 1.25 -3.55
CA TRP A 76 -14.20 0.91 -2.50
C TRP A 76 -13.38 2.12 -2.04
N LYS A 77 -13.53 2.45 -0.76
CA LYS A 77 -12.67 3.42 -0.07
C LYS A 77 -11.84 2.69 0.97
N HIS A 78 -10.80 3.37 1.46
CA HIS A 78 -10.08 2.85 2.61
C HIS A 78 -11.02 2.66 3.81
N ILE A 79 -10.92 1.49 4.43
CA ILE A 79 -11.65 1.09 5.63
C ILE A 79 -10.63 0.72 6.69
N ASP A 80 -10.81 1.23 7.91
CA ASP A 80 -9.95 0.90 9.04
C ASP A 80 -10.28 -0.52 9.54
N THR A 81 -9.78 -1.53 8.84
CA THR A 81 -9.99 -2.93 9.21
C THR A 81 -9.34 -3.29 10.53
N THR A 82 -9.81 -4.38 11.15
CA THR A 82 -9.21 -4.88 12.39
C THR A 82 -7.72 -5.17 12.18
N LEU A 83 -7.35 -5.72 11.03
CA LEU A 83 -5.95 -5.94 10.65
C LEU A 83 -5.20 -4.64 10.36
N TYR A 84 -5.80 -3.70 9.64
CA TYR A 84 -5.20 -2.40 9.39
C TYR A 84 -4.87 -1.66 10.69
N LYS A 85 -5.82 -1.60 11.63
CA LYS A 85 -5.62 -1.00 12.97
C LYS A 85 -4.49 -1.70 13.73
N SER A 86 -4.39 -3.03 13.62
CA SER A 86 -3.29 -3.81 14.22
C SER A 86 -1.94 -3.40 13.63
N ILE A 87 -1.82 -3.34 12.30
CA ILE A 87 -0.59 -2.92 11.60
C ILE A 87 -0.18 -1.50 11.98
N VAL A 88 -1.11 -0.54 11.97
CA VAL A 88 -0.85 0.86 12.35
C VAL A 88 -0.34 0.95 13.78
N LYS A 89 -0.99 0.25 14.72
CA LYS A 89 -0.55 0.19 16.12
C LYS A 89 0.85 -0.40 16.24
N THR A 90 1.16 -1.47 15.50
CA THR A 90 2.49 -2.07 15.48
C THR A 90 3.55 -1.12 14.94
N ALA A 91 3.25 -0.39 13.85
CA ALA A 91 4.15 0.62 13.31
C ALA A 91 4.42 1.74 14.32
N ASP A 92 3.40 2.14 15.09
CA ASP A 92 3.54 3.15 16.13
C ASP A 92 4.39 2.65 17.30
N ILE A 93 4.20 1.40 17.73
CA ILE A 93 5.06 0.77 18.74
C ILE A 93 6.51 0.71 18.25
N ALA A 94 6.76 0.27 17.01
CA ALA A 94 8.09 0.20 16.43
C ALA A 94 8.78 1.58 16.43
N ARG A 95 8.04 2.61 16.01
CA ARG A 95 8.50 4.00 15.98
C ARG A 95 8.79 4.57 17.37
N GLN A 96 7.90 4.34 18.33
CA GLN A 96 8.01 4.91 19.69
C GLN A 96 9.13 4.22 20.48
N GLN A 97 9.21 2.90 20.39
CA GLN A 97 10.16 2.10 21.17
C GLN A 97 11.53 1.95 20.49
N LYS A 98 11.68 2.41 19.24
CA LYS A 98 12.93 2.30 18.46
C LYS A 98 13.39 0.84 18.31
N LYS A 99 12.42 -0.04 18.09
CA LYS A 99 12.63 -1.49 17.98
C LYS A 99 12.41 -1.98 16.56
N LEU A 100 13.04 -3.11 16.28
CA LEU A 100 12.75 -3.94 15.12
C LEU A 100 11.56 -4.83 15.46
N ILE A 101 10.46 -4.62 14.76
CA ILE A 101 9.22 -5.38 14.90
C ILE A 101 8.87 -6.03 13.57
N GLY A 102 8.47 -7.30 13.61
CA GLY A 102 8.01 -8.04 12.43
C GLY A 102 6.48 -8.13 12.37
N ILE A 103 5.93 -8.02 11.17
CA ILE A 103 4.52 -8.31 10.85
C ILE A 103 4.50 -9.49 9.88
N ASP A 104 3.97 -10.63 10.34
CA ASP A 104 3.77 -11.81 9.51
C ASP A 104 2.26 -11.98 9.24
N GLY A 105 1.88 -12.17 7.99
CA GLY A 105 0.48 -12.38 7.64
C GLY A 105 0.29 -12.82 6.20
N ASN A 106 -0.85 -13.45 5.91
CA ASN A 106 -1.18 -13.97 4.58
C ASN A 106 -1.33 -12.87 3.52
N THR A 107 -1.27 -13.25 2.24
CA THR A 107 -1.63 -12.36 1.14
C THR A 107 -3.06 -11.86 1.31
N GLY A 108 -3.33 -10.61 0.94
CA GLY A 108 -4.67 -10.00 1.10
C GLY A 108 -5.04 -9.52 2.51
N SER A 109 -4.14 -9.67 3.50
CA SER A 109 -4.30 -9.09 4.84
C SER A 109 -4.16 -7.57 4.94
N GLY A 110 -3.83 -6.91 3.83
CA GLY A 110 -3.70 -5.45 3.78
C GLY A 110 -2.38 -4.90 4.31
N LYS A 111 -1.33 -5.72 4.45
CA LYS A 111 0.03 -5.29 4.88
C LYS A 111 0.55 -4.14 4.03
N SER A 112 0.67 -4.34 2.72
CA SER A 112 1.24 -3.38 1.78
C SER A 112 0.42 -2.09 1.74
N HIS A 113 -0.91 -2.22 1.64
CA HIS A 113 -1.84 -1.09 1.73
C HIS A 113 -1.65 -0.27 3.03
N ALA A 114 -1.47 -0.94 4.17
CA ALA A 114 -1.30 -0.28 5.46
C ALA A 114 0.01 0.49 5.54
N VAL A 115 1.14 -0.12 5.15
CA VAL A 115 2.45 0.54 5.22
C VAL A 115 2.60 1.67 4.20
N GLU A 116 1.99 1.54 3.03
CA GLU A 116 1.88 2.62 2.04
C GLU A 116 1.11 3.81 2.62
N LYS A 117 -0.07 3.56 3.21
CA LYS A 117 -0.89 4.61 3.82
C LYS A 117 -0.18 5.30 4.98
N ILE A 118 0.47 4.53 5.86
CA ILE A 118 1.30 5.07 6.95
C ILE A 118 2.39 5.99 6.41
N THR A 119 3.04 5.59 5.31
CA THR A 119 4.11 6.37 4.69
C THR A 119 3.59 7.67 4.08
N LYS A 120 2.45 7.61 3.39
CA LYS A 120 1.76 8.78 2.81
C LYS A 120 1.28 9.77 3.87
N GLU A 121 0.80 9.28 5.02
CA GLU A 121 0.32 10.11 6.14
C GLU A 121 1.45 10.73 6.97
N ARG A 122 2.68 10.21 6.84
CA ARG A 122 3.83 10.61 7.66
C ARG A 122 5.05 10.90 6.77
N PRO A 123 4.92 11.82 5.79
CA PRO A 123 5.99 12.12 4.85
C PRO A 123 7.22 12.67 5.59
N GLY A 124 8.41 12.32 5.11
CA GLY A 124 9.68 12.79 5.66
C GLY A 124 10.12 12.15 6.99
N THR A 125 9.21 11.46 7.71
CA THR A 125 9.48 10.73 8.96
C THR A 125 9.33 9.21 8.81
N THR A 126 8.90 8.75 7.64
CA THR A 126 8.75 7.34 7.30
C THR A 126 9.37 7.09 5.93
N ALA A 127 10.13 6.02 5.80
CA ALA A 127 10.61 5.53 4.51
C ALA A 127 10.15 4.08 4.32
N LEU A 128 9.59 3.79 3.15
CA LEU A 128 9.11 2.49 2.76
C LEU A 128 9.98 1.91 1.65
N VAL A 129 10.50 0.72 1.88
CA VAL A 129 11.20 -0.09 0.89
C VAL A 129 10.36 -1.33 0.62
N VAL A 130 9.87 -1.46 -0.60
CA VAL A 130 9.17 -2.67 -1.05
C VAL A 130 10.20 -3.58 -1.70
N ALA A 131 10.44 -4.74 -1.10
CA ALA A 131 11.35 -5.72 -1.66
C ALA A 131 10.73 -6.40 -2.87
N ASP A 132 11.54 -6.67 -3.89
CA ASP A 132 11.08 -7.32 -5.11
C ASP A 132 12.12 -8.33 -5.62
N ALA A 133 11.78 -9.00 -6.73
CA ALA A 133 12.63 -10.02 -7.34
C ALA A 133 14.01 -9.51 -7.79
N THR A 134 14.20 -8.20 -7.98
CA THR A 134 15.50 -7.62 -8.38
C THR A 134 16.54 -7.77 -7.28
N LEU A 135 16.13 -8.06 -6.05
CA LEU A 135 17.04 -8.30 -4.92
C LEU A 135 17.62 -9.72 -4.89
N TYR A 136 17.26 -10.59 -5.84
CA TYR A 136 17.89 -11.92 -6.02
C TYR A 136 19.10 -11.93 -6.96
N VAL A 137 19.35 -10.84 -7.69
CA VAL A 137 20.36 -10.80 -8.77
C VAL A 137 21.73 -10.30 -8.30
N THR A 138 22.72 -10.33 -9.19
CA THR A 138 24.03 -9.70 -8.97
C THR A 138 23.86 -8.21 -8.62
N LYS A 139 24.61 -7.75 -7.61
CA LYS A 139 24.50 -6.40 -7.00
C LYS A 139 23.31 -6.14 -6.05
N ALA A 140 22.63 -7.17 -5.54
CA ALA A 140 21.57 -7.02 -4.52
C ALA A 140 21.90 -6.04 -3.38
N THR A 141 23.14 -6.06 -2.85
CA THR A 141 23.61 -5.12 -1.82
C THR A 141 23.52 -3.66 -2.27
N HIS A 142 23.96 -3.35 -3.49
CA HIS A 142 23.92 -1.99 -4.03
C HIS A 142 22.46 -1.55 -4.22
N ASN A 143 21.67 -2.38 -4.92
CA ASN A 143 20.28 -2.09 -5.24
C ASN A 143 19.47 -1.87 -3.97
N PHE A 144 19.65 -2.71 -2.95
CA PHE A 144 18.91 -2.59 -1.70
C PHE A 144 19.27 -1.32 -0.92
N ILE A 145 20.55 -0.96 -0.82
CA ILE A 145 20.96 0.30 -0.18
C ILE A 145 20.44 1.51 -0.95
N GLN A 146 20.46 1.44 -2.29
CA GLN A 146 19.92 2.48 -3.16
C GLN A 146 18.41 2.62 -3.00
N GLN A 147 17.66 1.52 -2.87
CA GLN A 147 16.22 1.57 -2.58
C GLN A 147 15.94 2.23 -1.22
N ILE A 148 16.69 1.90 -0.16
CA ILE A 148 16.56 2.57 1.14
C ILE A 148 16.88 4.06 1.01
N TYR A 149 17.93 4.39 0.26
CA TYR A 149 18.37 5.76 0.01
C TYR A 149 17.28 6.58 -0.68
N PHE A 150 16.68 6.03 -1.74
CA PHE A 150 15.57 6.68 -2.44
C PHE A 150 14.30 6.76 -1.59
N ALA A 151 13.99 5.74 -0.80
CA ALA A 151 12.89 5.77 0.15
C ALA A 151 13.05 6.86 1.22
N CYS A 152 14.28 7.25 1.56
CA CYS A 152 14.57 8.38 2.44
C CYS A 152 14.36 9.76 1.79
N GLY A 153 14.00 9.81 0.50
CA GLY A 153 13.69 11.03 -0.26
C GLY A 153 14.85 11.58 -1.09
N TYR A 154 15.96 10.87 -1.19
CA TYR A 154 17.08 11.26 -2.05
C TYR A 154 16.90 10.74 -3.48
N LYS A 155 17.55 11.35 -4.47
CA LYS A 155 17.38 10.99 -5.90
C LYS A 155 18.69 10.85 -6.68
N GLU A 156 19.78 11.35 -6.13
CA GLU A 156 21.08 11.37 -6.77
C GLU A 156 21.80 10.02 -6.68
N GLU A 157 22.56 9.68 -7.71
CA GLU A 157 23.44 8.51 -7.67
C GLU A 157 24.75 8.86 -6.97
N MET A 158 25.24 7.95 -6.13
CA MET A 158 26.53 8.08 -5.44
C MET A 158 27.05 6.72 -4.98
N LYS A 159 28.23 6.70 -4.35
CA LYS A 159 28.80 5.47 -3.82
C LYS A 159 27.96 4.96 -2.64
N ILE A 160 27.93 3.63 -2.47
CA ILE A 160 27.24 2.96 -1.36
C ILE A 160 27.61 3.55 0.01
N SER A 161 28.89 3.89 0.24
CA SER A 161 29.36 4.49 1.49
C SER A 161 28.65 5.80 1.79
N ASP A 162 28.45 6.64 0.77
CA ASP A 162 27.86 7.96 0.89
C ASP A 162 26.34 7.86 1.08
N MET A 163 25.69 6.95 0.34
CA MET A 163 24.28 6.61 0.54
C MET A 163 24.01 6.18 1.98
N ARG A 164 24.83 5.26 2.52
CA ARG A 164 24.69 4.78 3.90
C ARG A 164 24.82 5.90 4.91
N LYS A 165 25.81 6.79 4.73
CA LYS A 165 26.00 7.94 5.62
C LYS A 165 24.75 8.83 5.62
N LYS A 166 24.21 9.16 4.45
CA LYS A 166 22.99 9.96 4.32
C LYS A 166 21.75 9.28 4.92
N ILE A 167 21.58 7.96 4.75
CA ILE A 167 20.52 7.20 5.41
C ILE A 167 20.62 7.34 6.93
N PHE A 168 21.83 7.18 7.48
CA PHE A 168 22.05 7.32 8.92
C PHE A 168 21.79 8.76 9.38
N ASP A 169 22.36 9.75 8.70
CA ASP A 169 22.16 11.15 9.05
C ASP A 169 20.67 11.53 9.01
N LYS A 170 19.91 11.07 8.01
CA LYS A 170 18.47 11.26 7.93
C LYS A 170 17.76 10.65 9.14
N ALA A 171 18.04 9.38 9.45
CA ALA A 171 17.38 8.68 10.54
C ALA A 171 17.72 9.25 11.92
N LYS A 172 18.97 9.67 12.16
CA LYS A 172 19.43 10.25 13.43
C LYS A 172 18.87 11.66 13.65
N ASN A 173 18.79 12.46 12.59
CA ASN A 173 18.31 13.85 12.69
C ASN A 173 16.80 14.01 12.54
N THR A 174 16.06 12.94 12.26
CA THR A 174 14.60 12.98 12.14
C THR A 174 13.96 12.34 13.37
N PRO A 175 13.32 13.12 14.25
CA PRO A 175 12.61 12.57 15.41
C PRO A 175 11.59 11.53 14.96
N ASN A 176 11.56 10.39 15.65
CA ASN A 176 10.57 9.35 15.38
C ASN A 176 10.59 8.81 13.94
N PHE A 177 11.79 8.74 13.34
CA PHE A 177 11.98 8.07 12.06
C PHE A 177 11.61 6.59 12.12
N LEU A 178 10.91 6.12 11.08
CA LEU A 178 10.50 4.73 10.89
C LEU A 178 10.98 4.23 9.52
N LEU A 179 11.79 3.18 9.52
CA LEU A 179 12.16 2.44 8.31
C LEU A 179 11.26 1.21 8.17
N ILE A 180 10.52 1.13 7.07
CA ILE A 180 9.64 0.01 6.76
C ILE A 180 10.21 -0.78 5.59
N PHE A 181 10.30 -2.10 5.76
CA PHE A 181 10.60 -3.06 4.72
C PHE A 181 9.37 -3.93 4.51
N ASP A 182 8.80 -3.89 3.31
CA ASP A 182 7.65 -4.70 2.92
C ASP A 182 8.06 -5.80 1.93
N GLU A 183 7.22 -6.83 1.80
CA GLU A 183 7.45 -7.98 0.91
C GLU A 183 8.79 -8.71 1.21
N THR A 184 9.16 -8.80 2.48
CA THR A 184 10.51 -9.23 2.89
C THR A 184 10.82 -10.71 2.68
N GLU A 185 9.85 -11.52 2.26
CA GLU A 185 10.05 -12.84 1.68
C GLU A 185 10.99 -12.81 0.46
N TYR A 186 11.07 -11.68 -0.26
CA TYR A 186 11.97 -11.51 -1.39
C TYR A 186 13.42 -11.16 -1.00
N LEU A 187 13.71 -10.96 0.30
CA LEU A 187 15.05 -10.58 0.74
C LEU A 187 15.99 -11.79 0.84
N ASN A 188 17.13 -11.70 0.14
CA ASN A 188 18.24 -12.62 0.32
C ASN A 188 19.03 -12.36 1.62
N LYS A 189 20.00 -13.23 1.93
CA LYS A 189 20.79 -13.13 3.15
C LYS A 189 21.54 -11.79 3.29
N GLN A 190 22.10 -11.30 2.21
CA GLN A 190 22.88 -10.07 2.18
C GLN A 190 22.01 -8.87 2.56
N CYS A 191 20.76 -8.82 2.08
CA CYS A 191 19.79 -7.79 2.44
C CYS A 191 19.44 -7.83 3.93
N TRP A 192 19.20 -9.02 4.49
CA TRP A 192 18.99 -9.18 5.94
C TRP A 192 20.19 -8.74 6.78
N ASP A 193 21.42 -9.00 6.31
CA ASP A 193 22.63 -8.52 6.98
C ASP A 193 22.78 -6.99 6.90
N ILE A 194 22.29 -6.36 5.83
CA ILE A 194 22.19 -4.89 5.71
C ILE A 194 21.18 -4.34 6.74
N ILE A 195 19.96 -4.90 6.82
CA ILE A 195 18.96 -4.49 7.82
C ILE A 195 19.55 -4.58 9.23
N LYS A 196 20.18 -5.71 9.56
CA LYS A 196 20.86 -5.93 10.85
C LYS A 196 21.97 -4.89 11.12
N GLY A 197 22.73 -4.53 10.09
CA GLY A 197 23.79 -3.52 10.18
C GLY A 197 23.24 -2.11 10.44
N ILE A 198 22.21 -1.73 9.69
CA ILE A 198 21.53 -0.44 9.84
C ILE A 198 20.86 -0.35 11.22
N TYR A 199 20.14 -1.40 11.64
CA TYR A 199 19.53 -1.48 12.98
C TYR A 199 20.55 -1.26 14.09
N ARG A 200 21.74 -1.88 13.99
CA ARG A 200 22.79 -1.72 15.00
C ARG A 200 23.32 -0.30 15.09
N GLU A 201 23.51 0.36 13.95
CA GLU A 201 24.00 1.73 13.89
C GLU A 201 22.98 2.75 14.40
N LEU A 202 21.69 2.43 14.27
CA LEU A 202 20.56 3.29 14.64
C LEU A 202 19.80 2.79 15.88
N ASP A 203 20.42 1.93 16.69
CA ASP A 203 19.76 1.37 17.88
C ASP A 203 19.38 2.50 18.84
N GLY A 204 18.13 2.49 19.32
CA GLY A 204 17.58 3.55 20.15
C GLY A 204 17.27 4.87 19.43
N GLN A 205 17.49 4.98 18.11
CA GLN A 205 17.30 6.22 17.35
C GLN A 205 16.18 6.10 16.29
N CYS A 206 16.06 4.93 15.65
CA CYS A 206 15.09 4.66 14.59
C CYS A 206 14.20 3.46 14.93
N GLY A 207 12.92 3.53 14.56
CA GLY A 207 12.03 2.36 14.54
C GLY A 207 12.20 1.56 13.25
N PHE A 208 11.97 0.25 13.31
CA PHE A 208 12.06 -0.63 12.14
C PHE A 208 10.85 -1.55 12.09
N LEU A 209 10.22 -1.61 10.92
CA LEU A 209 9.11 -2.53 10.65
C LEU A 209 9.47 -3.43 9.48
N VAL A 210 9.29 -4.72 9.64
CA VAL A 210 9.54 -5.73 8.60
C VAL A 210 8.24 -6.50 8.37
N CYS A 211 7.69 -6.41 7.17
CA CYS A 211 6.43 -7.03 6.78
C CYS A 211 6.68 -8.11 5.72
N GLY A 212 5.93 -9.21 5.78
CA GLY A 212 6.00 -10.25 4.76
C GLY A 212 5.17 -11.48 5.06
N LEU A 213 5.26 -12.47 4.18
CA LEU A 213 4.59 -13.77 4.30
C LEU A 213 5.54 -14.85 4.84
N GLY A 214 5.16 -15.49 5.95
CA GLY A 214 5.90 -16.62 6.53
C GLY A 214 7.28 -16.24 7.06
N ILE A 215 7.54 -14.95 7.24
CA ILE A 215 8.84 -14.41 7.58
C ILE A 215 9.28 -14.77 9.01
N GLN A 216 8.34 -14.98 9.94
CA GLN A 216 8.67 -15.42 11.30
C GLN A 216 9.33 -16.80 11.25
N LYS A 217 8.63 -17.77 10.67
CA LYS A 217 9.13 -19.15 10.52
C LYS A 217 10.43 -19.18 9.73
N TYR A 218 10.56 -18.33 8.72
CA TYR A 218 11.80 -18.20 7.95
C TYR A 218 12.97 -17.71 8.83
N VAL A 219 12.81 -16.62 9.57
CA VAL A 219 13.87 -16.07 10.43
C VAL A 219 14.25 -17.07 11.54
N GLU A 220 13.28 -17.71 12.17
CA GLU A 220 13.49 -18.67 13.26
C GLU A 220 14.20 -19.94 12.77
N SER A 221 13.75 -20.53 11.65
CA SER A 221 14.39 -21.72 11.06
C SER A 221 15.83 -21.44 10.63
N ARG A 222 16.09 -20.26 10.07
CA ARG A 222 17.45 -19.83 9.73
C ARG A 222 18.30 -19.65 10.98
N ALA A 223 17.78 -19.09 12.07
CA ALA A 223 18.53 -18.92 13.32
C ALA A 223 18.86 -20.26 14.01
N ALA A 224 17.97 -21.25 13.90
CA ALA A 224 18.17 -22.60 14.43
C ALA A 224 19.09 -23.48 13.57
N SER A 225 19.25 -23.15 12.28
CA SER A 225 20.08 -23.91 11.35
C SER A 225 21.56 -23.85 11.72
N LYS A 226 22.25 -25.00 11.65
CA LYS A 226 23.72 -25.11 11.74
C LYS A 226 24.44 -24.14 10.78
N TRP A 227 23.85 -23.87 9.62
CA TRP A 227 24.40 -23.02 8.56
C TRP A 227 23.92 -21.58 8.61
N GLY A 228 22.99 -21.24 9.51
CA GLY A 228 22.46 -19.89 9.62
C GLY A 228 23.45 -18.89 10.24
N GLY A 229 24.30 -19.39 11.13
CA GLY A 229 25.35 -18.60 11.77
C GLY A 229 24.83 -17.47 12.66
N ARG A 230 25.78 -16.74 13.25
CA ARG A 230 25.53 -15.68 14.26
C ARG A 230 24.63 -14.55 13.75
N GLY A 231 24.62 -14.30 12.43
CA GLY A 231 23.81 -13.23 11.84
C GLY A 231 22.31 -13.44 11.98
N TRP A 232 21.82 -14.65 11.71
CA TRP A 232 20.39 -14.96 11.85
C TRP A 232 19.95 -15.03 13.31
N GLN A 233 20.79 -15.61 14.18
CA GLN A 233 20.54 -15.63 15.63
C GLN A 233 20.35 -14.22 16.21
N GLN A 234 21.13 -13.26 15.72
CA GLN A 234 21.04 -11.85 16.12
C GLN A 234 19.76 -11.16 15.64
N ILE A 235 19.26 -11.49 14.44
CA ILE A 235 18.00 -10.96 13.93
C ILE A 235 16.84 -11.58 14.72
N ALA A 236 16.83 -12.91 14.85
CA ALA A 236 15.80 -13.64 15.59
C ALA A 236 15.72 -13.18 17.04
N SER A 237 16.85 -12.98 17.74
CA SER A 237 16.86 -12.47 19.12
C SER A 237 16.19 -11.09 19.27
N ARG A 238 16.30 -10.22 18.27
CA ARG A 238 15.68 -8.89 18.27
C ARG A 238 14.18 -8.93 17.95
N MET A 239 13.78 -9.85 17.06
CA MET A 239 12.40 -9.95 16.59
C MET A 239 11.54 -10.90 17.43
N LYS A 240 12.13 -11.89 18.12
CA LYS A 240 11.40 -12.88 18.92
C LYS A 240 10.39 -12.28 19.92
N PRO A 241 10.70 -11.22 20.68
CA PRO A 241 9.70 -10.58 21.55
C PRO A 241 8.74 -9.63 20.80
N ASN A 242 8.99 -9.37 19.51
CA ASN A 242 8.41 -8.28 18.73
C ASN A 242 7.82 -8.79 17.39
N TRP A 243 6.95 -9.80 17.46
CA TRP A 243 6.17 -10.25 16.32
C TRP A 243 4.71 -9.87 16.48
N ASN A 244 4.12 -9.27 15.45
CA ASN A 244 2.69 -9.20 15.25
C ASN A 244 2.31 -10.23 14.17
N ILE A 245 1.74 -11.34 14.61
CA ILE A 245 1.23 -12.37 13.69
C ILE A 245 -0.23 -12.04 13.43
N LEU A 246 -0.51 -11.63 12.21
CA LEU A 246 -1.87 -11.33 11.80
C LEU A 246 -2.66 -12.64 11.77
N PRO A 247 -3.89 -12.66 12.33
CA PRO A 247 -4.71 -13.85 12.30
C PRO A 247 -5.04 -14.23 10.84
N GLU A 248 -5.31 -15.52 10.65
CA GLU A 248 -5.90 -16.00 9.41
C GLU A 248 -7.24 -15.29 9.15
N MET A 249 -7.66 -15.31 7.89
CA MET A 249 -8.94 -14.77 7.44
C MET A 249 -9.50 -15.69 6.37
N GLY A 250 -10.75 -15.40 5.98
CA GLY A 250 -11.41 -16.11 4.90
C GLY A 250 -12.50 -17.05 5.38
N ALA A 251 -13.13 -17.69 4.41
CA ALA A 251 -14.23 -18.62 4.65
C ALA A 251 -13.85 -19.70 5.68
N GLY A 252 -14.71 -19.87 6.69
CA GLY A 252 -14.49 -20.84 7.78
C GLY A 252 -13.64 -20.32 8.94
N VAL A 253 -13.05 -19.12 8.85
CA VAL A 253 -12.29 -18.53 9.96
C VAL A 253 -13.21 -17.85 10.97
N HIS A 254 -12.98 -18.12 12.26
CA HIS A 254 -13.74 -17.51 13.35
C HIS A 254 -13.62 -15.98 13.34
N GLY A 255 -14.76 -15.29 13.40
CA GLY A 255 -14.83 -13.83 13.39
C GLY A 255 -14.77 -13.19 12.00
N TRP A 256 -14.49 -13.95 10.94
CA TRP A 256 -14.47 -13.43 9.57
C TRP A 256 -15.83 -12.87 9.14
N ASN A 257 -16.93 -13.55 9.50
CA ASN A 257 -18.28 -13.09 9.23
C ASN A 257 -18.59 -11.71 9.86
N ILE A 258 -18.11 -11.47 11.09
CA ILE A 258 -18.28 -10.20 11.79
C ILE A 258 -17.49 -9.11 11.06
N GLU A 259 -16.25 -9.42 10.66
CA GLU A 259 -15.39 -8.48 9.95
C GLU A 259 -15.94 -8.17 8.54
N CYS A 260 -16.38 -9.17 7.77
CA CYS A 260 -17.05 -8.99 6.48
C CYS A 260 -18.25 -8.06 6.60
N LYS A 261 -19.13 -8.32 7.57
CA LYS A 261 -20.29 -7.46 7.85
C LYS A 261 -19.86 -6.03 8.11
N ARG A 262 -18.89 -5.82 9.00
CA ARG A 262 -18.38 -4.48 9.35
C ARG A 262 -17.84 -3.75 8.11
N VAL A 263 -16.99 -4.42 7.33
CA VAL A 263 -16.41 -3.87 6.09
C VAL A 263 -17.50 -3.50 5.09
N LEU A 264 -18.39 -4.44 4.75
CA LEU A 264 -19.42 -4.23 3.73
C LEU A 264 -20.42 -3.14 4.11
N GLN A 265 -20.72 -2.99 5.41
CA GLN A 265 -21.54 -1.88 5.92
C GLN A 265 -20.88 -0.50 5.72
N GLU A 266 -19.54 -0.42 5.80
CA GLU A 266 -18.80 0.81 5.53
C GLU A 266 -18.68 1.11 4.03
N VAL A 267 -18.70 0.07 3.18
CA VAL A 267 -18.72 0.19 1.72
C VAL A 267 -20.08 0.70 1.23
N SER A 268 -21.17 0.03 1.59
CA SER A 268 -22.50 0.38 1.10
C SER A 268 -23.63 -0.08 2.03
N LYS A 269 -24.67 0.76 2.13
CA LYS A 269 -25.91 0.43 2.86
C LYS A 269 -26.85 -0.48 2.06
N SER A 270 -26.56 -0.74 0.79
CA SER A 270 -27.40 -1.59 -0.07
C SER A 270 -27.27 -3.08 0.27
N PHE A 271 -26.17 -3.50 0.90
CA PHE A 271 -25.98 -4.90 1.28
C PHE A 271 -26.89 -5.30 2.46
N THR A 272 -27.55 -6.43 2.31
CA THR A 272 -28.43 -7.05 3.31
C THR A 272 -27.66 -8.02 4.23
N ASN A 273 -28.29 -8.51 5.29
CA ASN A 273 -27.62 -9.39 6.26
C ASN A 273 -27.20 -10.74 5.67
N ASP A 274 -28.01 -11.32 4.80
CA ASP A 274 -27.73 -12.56 4.08
C ASP A 274 -26.63 -12.37 3.03
N ALA A 275 -26.53 -11.19 2.41
CA ALA A 275 -25.36 -10.85 1.58
C ALA A 275 -24.05 -10.92 2.39
N PHE A 276 -24.00 -10.43 3.63
CA PHE A 276 -22.78 -10.55 4.44
C PHE A 276 -22.37 -12.01 4.66
N GLY A 277 -23.34 -12.91 4.86
CA GLY A 277 -23.11 -14.35 4.97
C GLY A 277 -22.57 -14.97 3.67
N TRP A 278 -23.05 -14.48 2.52
CA TRP A 278 -22.54 -14.85 1.21
C TRP A 278 -21.06 -14.48 1.04
N PHE A 279 -20.70 -13.22 1.32
CA PHE A 279 -19.31 -12.78 1.23
C PHE A 279 -18.40 -13.55 2.21
N ALA A 280 -18.86 -13.77 3.44
CA ALA A 280 -18.09 -14.52 4.44
C ALA A 280 -17.83 -15.98 4.02
N SER A 281 -18.71 -16.58 3.21
CA SER A 281 -18.56 -17.95 2.71
C SER A 281 -17.73 -18.04 1.43
N ASN A 282 -17.70 -16.97 0.62
CA ASN A 282 -17.10 -16.99 -0.72
C ASN A 282 -15.79 -16.19 -0.84
N CYS A 283 -15.47 -15.33 0.13
CA CYS A 283 -14.23 -14.54 0.11
C CYS A 283 -13.16 -15.12 1.05
N GLN A 284 -11.94 -15.21 0.56
CA GLN A 284 -10.77 -15.68 1.32
C GLN A 284 -10.01 -14.53 1.99
N ASP A 285 -10.08 -13.32 1.44
CA ASP A 285 -9.39 -12.15 2.00
C ASP A 285 -10.11 -10.83 1.68
N TYR A 286 -9.53 -9.69 2.09
CA TYR A 286 -10.12 -8.37 1.81
C TYR A 286 -10.09 -7.98 0.33
N ARG A 287 -9.18 -8.56 -0.48
CA ARG A 287 -9.12 -8.28 -1.92
C ARG A 287 -10.30 -8.93 -2.63
N ASP A 288 -10.68 -10.15 -2.23
CA ASP A 288 -11.89 -10.80 -2.76
C ASP A 288 -13.14 -9.97 -2.45
N ILE A 289 -13.26 -9.50 -1.19
CA ILE A 289 -14.37 -8.61 -0.79
C ILE A 289 -14.35 -7.34 -1.64
N MET A 290 -13.18 -6.69 -1.78
CA MET A 290 -13.03 -5.48 -2.57
C MET A 290 -13.47 -5.69 -4.01
N HIS A 291 -13.02 -6.79 -4.62
CA HIS A 291 -13.32 -7.13 -6.00
C HIS A 291 -14.82 -7.35 -6.19
N TYR A 292 -15.42 -8.31 -5.47
CA TYR A 292 -16.83 -8.65 -5.61
C TYR A 292 -17.75 -7.49 -5.21
N ALA A 293 -17.44 -6.76 -4.13
CA ALA A 293 -18.26 -5.63 -3.70
C ALA A 293 -18.22 -4.48 -4.70
N SER A 294 -17.05 -4.17 -5.27
CA SER A 294 -16.93 -3.10 -6.26
C SER A 294 -17.68 -3.45 -7.54
N GLU A 295 -17.55 -4.69 -8.00
CA GLU A 295 -18.22 -5.16 -9.22
C GLU A 295 -19.75 -5.16 -9.06
N ILE A 296 -20.28 -5.77 -7.99
CA ILE A 296 -21.73 -5.84 -7.81
C ILE A 296 -22.36 -4.46 -7.55
N LEU A 297 -21.62 -3.53 -6.94
CA LEU A 297 -22.12 -2.16 -6.72
C LEU A 297 -22.16 -1.35 -8.01
N LEU A 298 -21.27 -1.61 -8.96
CA LEU A 298 -21.33 -1.02 -10.30
C LEU A 298 -22.61 -1.46 -11.00
N VAL A 299 -22.87 -2.76 -11.03
CA VAL A 299 -24.07 -3.35 -11.65
C VAL A 299 -25.34 -2.89 -10.95
N ALA A 300 -25.33 -2.86 -9.61
CA ALA A 300 -26.45 -2.37 -8.83
C ALA A 300 -26.83 -0.93 -9.17
N ASP A 301 -25.85 -0.07 -9.46
CA ASP A 301 -26.09 1.32 -9.85
C ASP A 301 -26.69 1.43 -11.26
N GLU A 302 -26.17 0.66 -12.21
CA GLU A 302 -26.71 0.58 -13.58
C GLU A 302 -28.15 0.06 -13.60
N GLN A 303 -28.42 -0.99 -12.82
CA GLN A 303 -29.73 -1.63 -12.70
C GLN A 303 -30.64 -0.95 -11.66
N LYS A 304 -30.16 0.10 -11.00
CA LYS A 304 -30.87 0.86 -9.94
C LYS A 304 -31.38 -0.02 -8.78
N TRP A 305 -30.60 -1.03 -8.42
CA TRP A 305 -30.88 -1.88 -7.26
C TRP A 305 -30.66 -1.11 -5.96
N THR A 306 -31.67 -1.14 -5.09
CA THR A 306 -31.60 -0.50 -3.77
C THR A 306 -31.17 -1.45 -2.66
N LYS A 307 -31.24 -2.76 -2.91
CA LYS A 307 -30.82 -3.82 -1.99
C LYS A 307 -30.10 -4.93 -2.75
N ILE A 308 -29.03 -5.43 -2.16
CA ILE A 308 -28.22 -6.53 -2.67
C ILE A 308 -28.28 -7.65 -1.62
N ASN A 309 -28.83 -8.79 -2.02
CA ASN A 309 -29.05 -9.97 -1.18
C ASN A 309 -28.27 -11.18 -1.69
N SER A 310 -28.27 -12.29 -0.95
CA SER A 310 -27.48 -13.46 -1.35
C SER A 310 -27.92 -14.01 -2.70
N SER A 311 -29.21 -13.99 -3.01
CA SER A 311 -29.74 -14.46 -4.30
C SER A 311 -29.24 -13.65 -5.49
N ILE A 312 -29.15 -12.32 -5.37
CA ILE A 312 -28.58 -11.45 -6.42
C ILE A 312 -27.10 -11.76 -6.63
N LEU A 313 -26.36 -11.95 -5.53
CA LEU A 313 -24.94 -12.31 -5.59
C LEU A 313 -24.75 -13.68 -6.24
N ASP A 314 -25.60 -14.64 -5.89
CA ASP A 314 -25.56 -15.98 -6.46
C ASP A 314 -25.85 -15.95 -7.96
N GLU A 315 -26.92 -15.27 -8.37
CA GLU A 315 -27.31 -15.13 -9.77
C GLU A 315 -26.20 -14.46 -10.58
N TYR A 316 -25.61 -13.39 -10.06
CA TYR A 316 -24.61 -12.63 -10.79
C TYR A 316 -23.26 -13.36 -10.89
N PHE A 317 -22.74 -13.90 -9.77
CA PHE A 317 -21.40 -14.48 -9.75
C PHE A 317 -21.35 -15.97 -10.14
N PHE A 318 -22.39 -16.77 -9.90
CA PHE A 318 -22.37 -18.20 -10.24
C PHE A 318 -22.97 -18.53 -11.62
N ASN A 319 -23.92 -17.74 -12.14
CA ASN A 319 -24.45 -18.02 -13.48
C ASN A 319 -23.51 -17.56 -14.61
N GLN A 320 -22.60 -16.63 -14.36
CA GLN A 320 -21.58 -16.24 -15.35
C GLN A 320 -20.51 -17.32 -15.59
N SER A 321 -20.22 -18.17 -14.60
CA SER A 321 -19.34 -19.34 -14.77
C SER A 321 -19.90 -20.41 -15.72
N ASN A 322 -21.22 -20.45 -15.92
CA ASN A 322 -21.89 -21.39 -16.83
C ASN A 322 -22.09 -20.83 -18.25
N SER A 323 -21.66 -19.59 -18.51
CA SER A 323 -21.72 -18.95 -19.83
C SER A 323 -20.34 -18.77 -20.49
N ASN A 324 -19.34 -19.57 -20.09
CA ASN A 324 -18.06 -19.60 -20.80
C ASN A 324 -18.15 -20.59 -21.98
N PRO A 325 -18.16 -20.12 -23.24
CA PRO A 325 -18.29 -21.00 -24.42
C PRO A 325 -17.03 -21.83 -24.72
N TYR A 326 -16.05 -21.86 -23.81
CA TYR A 326 -14.77 -22.57 -23.96
C TYR A 326 -14.54 -23.68 -22.93
N SER A 327 -15.58 -24.12 -22.21
CA SER A 327 -15.52 -25.35 -21.41
C SER A 327 -16.21 -26.50 -22.14
N GLU A 328 -15.57 -26.98 -23.21
CA GLU A 328 -15.61 -28.38 -23.66
C GLU A 328 -14.17 -28.87 -23.90
#